data_AF-A0A6J7RSM4-F1
#
_entry.id   AF-A0A6J7RSM4-F1
#
_cell.length_a   1.000
_cell.length_b   1.000
_cell.length_c   1.000
_cell.angle_alpha   90.00
_cell.angle_beta   90.00
_cell.angle_gamma   90.00
#
_symmetry.space_group_name_H-M   'P 1'
#
loop_
_entity.id
_entity.type
_entity.pdbx_description
1 polymer ?
#
loop_
_entity_poly.entity_id
_entity_poly.type
_entity_poly.pdbx_seq_one_letter_code
_entity_poly.pdbx_strand_id
1 'polypeptide(L)'
;MVGSPLASAYESPGRGYHWGMATFHPTLPRGARVFSGMKATMEEILLGPAHENDGTLNLFGGLRTSMATTGYQTLKEFQKAEVMVAPSLQTEGKSLQRSQGVGMGR
;
A
#
# COMPACT_ATOMS: atom_id res chain seq x y z
N MET A 1 10.68 -1.71 3.26
CA MET A 1 10.69 -2.62 2.10
C MET A 1 9.26 -2.81 1.64
N VAL A 2 8.99 -2.72 0.33
CA VAL A 2 7.62 -2.80 -0.24
C VAL A 2 7.58 -3.98 -1.20
N GLY A 3 6.67 -4.94 -0.97
CA GLY A 3 6.55 -6.18 -1.76
C GLY A 3 5.28 -6.20 -2.61
N SER A 4 4.16 -6.63 -2.02
CA SER A 4 2.88 -6.80 -2.73
C SER A 4 2.41 -5.59 -3.53
N PRO A 5 2.53 -4.32 -3.04
CA PRO A 5 2.18 -3.17 -3.86
C PRO A 5 3.00 -3.08 -5.16
N LEU A 6 4.32 -3.29 -5.09
CA LEU A 6 5.19 -3.24 -6.28
C LEU A 6 4.99 -4.47 -7.19
N ALA A 7 4.52 -5.60 -6.63
CA ALA A 7 4.16 -6.77 -7.43
C ALA A 7 2.95 -6.53 -8.35
N SER A 8 2.13 -5.50 -8.06
CA SER A 8 1.01 -5.10 -8.90
C SER A 8 1.38 -4.22 -10.10
N ALA A 9 2.66 -3.84 -10.21
CA ALA A 9 3.19 -3.11 -11.36
C ALA A 9 3.14 -3.96 -12.64
N TYR A 10 2.89 -3.32 -13.79
CA TYR A 10 2.93 -3.99 -15.10
C TYR A 10 4.32 -4.56 -15.43
N GLU A 11 5.38 -3.92 -14.94
CA GLU A 11 6.77 -4.30 -15.08
C GLU A 11 7.19 -5.42 -14.12
N SER A 12 6.35 -5.75 -13.14
CA SER A 12 6.68 -6.79 -12.16
C SER A 12 6.69 -8.17 -12.82
N PRO A 13 7.76 -8.98 -12.63
CA PRO A 13 7.84 -10.32 -13.22
C PRO A 13 6.77 -11.27 -12.69
N GLY A 14 6.22 -10.99 -11.50
CA GLY A 14 5.14 -11.75 -10.90
C GLY A 14 3.78 -11.56 -11.57
N ARG A 15 3.63 -10.58 -12.48
CA ARG A 15 2.37 -10.27 -13.19
C ARG A 15 1.15 -10.19 -12.24
N GLY A 16 1.31 -9.44 -11.15
CA GLY A 16 0.31 -9.32 -10.10
C GLY A 16 0.35 -10.40 -9.01
N TYR A 17 1.21 -11.41 -9.12
CA TYR A 17 1.48 -12.34 -8.02
C TYR A 17 2.67 -11.91 -7.16
N HIS A 18 2.54 -12.11 -5.85
CA HIS A 18 3.58 -11.89 -4.86
C HIS A 18 3.74 -13.13 -3.98
N TRP A 19 4.96 -13.44 -3.56
CA TRP A 19 5.25 -14.54 -2.64
C TRP A 19 6.50 -14.20 -1.80
N GLY A 20 6.58 -14.80 -0.62
CA GLY A 20 7.78 -14.68 0.22
C GLY A 20 8.90 -15.61 -0.27
N MET A 21 10.16 -15.24 -0.05
CA MET A 21 11.32 -16.09 -0.43
C MET A 21 11.32 -17.46 0.27
N ALA A 22 10.62 -17.59 1.39
CA ALA A 22 10.46 -18.86 2.10
C ALA A 22 9.41 -19.81 1.50
N THR A 23 8.82 -19.49 0.33
CA THR A 23 7.80 -20.32 -0.33
C THR A 23 8.35 -21.66 -0.82
N PHE A 24 9.59 -21.72 -1.30
CA PHE A 24 10.11 -22.92 -1.98
C PHE A 24 10.79 -23.94 -1.07
N HIS A 25 10.73 -23.78 0.25
CA HIS A 25 11.40 -24.70 1.16
C HIS A 25 10.69 -26.08 1.15
N PRO A 26 11.39 -27.17 0.82
CA PRO A 26 10.75 -28.46 0.51
C PRO A 26 10.05 -29.11 1.70
N THR A 27 10.54 -28.87 2.93
CA THR A 27 10.02 -29.49 4.16
C THR A 27 9.45 -28.48 5.17
N LEU A 28 9.49 -27.19 4.85
CA LEU A 28 9.08 -26.11 5.75
C LEU A 28 8.64 -24.89 4.92
N PRO A 29 7.65 -25.05 4.01
CA PRO A 29 7.15 -23.92 3.23
C PRO A 29 6.49 -22.91 4.17
N ARG A 30 7.00 -21.67 4.18
CA ARG A 30 6.50 -20.59 5.05
C ARG A 30 6.00 -19.37 4.28
N GLY A 31 5.95 -19.45 2.95
CA GLY A 31 5.43 -18.37 2.11
C GLY A 31 4.23 -18.84 1.29
N ALA A 32 3.21 -18.00 1.20
CA ALA A 32 2.06 -18.20 0.33
C ALA A 32 2.18 -17.32 -0.92
N ARG A 33 1.78 -17.84 -2.07
CA ARG A 33 1.57 -17.04 -3.27
C ARG A 33 0.21 -16.36 -3.18
N VAL A 34 0.20 -15.05 -3.29
CA VAL A 34 -1.00 -14.22 -3.27
C VAL A 34 -1.13 -13.49 -4.60
N PHE A 35 -2.36 -13.32 -5.08
CA PHE A 35 -2.65 -12.47 -6.22
C PHE A 35 -3.08 -11.11 -5.72
N SER A 36 -2.27 -10.09 -5.99
CA SER A 36 -2.54 -8.69 -5.65
C SER A 36 -3.14 -7.90 -6.82
N GLY A 37 -3.35 -8.56 -7.97
CA GLY A 37 -3.82 -7.93 -9.19
C GLY A 37 -2.71 -7.15 -9.92
N MET A 38 -2.99 -6.74 -11.15
CA MET A 38 -2.19 -5.76 -11.88
C MET A 38 -2.93 -4.44 -11.86
N LYS A 39 -2.28 -3.36 -11.43
CA LYS A 39 -2.93 -2.07 -11.20
C LYS A 39 -2.47 -1.00 -12.19
N ALA A 40 -1.17 -0.73 -12.22
CA ALA A 40 -0.62 0.41 -12.93
C ALA A 40 0.86 0.16 -13.29
N THR A 41 1.49 1.12 -13.95
CA THR A 41 2.95 1.12 -14.13
C THR A 41 3.67 1.33 -12.79
N MET A 42 4.95 0.93 -12.72
CA MET A 42 5.80 1.19 -11.57
C MET A 42 5.89 2.69 -11.25
N GLU A 43 5.93 3.52 -12.29
CA GLU A 43 5.95 4.97 -12.18
C GLU A 43 4.69 5.48 -11.49
N GLU A 44 3.49 5.08 -11.93
CA GLU A 44 2.22 5.50 -11.31
C GLU A 44 2.09 5.02 -9.86
N ILE A 45 2.58 3.81 -9.54
CA ILE A 45 2.57 3.30 -8.17
C ILE A 45 3.43 4.18 -7.26
N LEU A 46 4.63 4.58 -7.70
CA LEU A 46 5.56 5.34 -6.87
C LEU A 46 5.29 6.84 -6.87
N LEU A 47 5.09 7.43 -8.05
CA LEU A 47 5.06 8.86 -8.31
C LEU A 47 3.66 9.41 -8.63
N GLY A 48 2.73 8.53 -9.00
CA GLY A 48 1.39 8.91 -9.46
C GLY A 48 1.33 9.24 -10.96
N PRO A 49 0.19 9.77 -11.44
CA PRO A 49 -0.99 10.14 -10.65
C PRO A 49 -1.71 8.94 -10.04
N ALA A 50 -2.43 9.17 -8.93
CA ALA A 50 -3.35 8.19 -8.38
C ALA A 50 -4.74 8.40 -8.98
N HIS A 51 -5.22 7.42 -9.74
CA HIS A 51 -6.56 7.44 -10.34
C HIS A 51 -7.64 6.89 -9.39
N GLU A 52 -7.22 6.26 -8.30
CA GLU A 52 -8.08 5.63 -7.30
C GLU A 52 -7.80 6.24 -5.91
N ASN A 53 -8.76 6.14 -5.00
CA ASN A 53 -8.69 6.70 -3.64
C ASN A 53 -8.40 5.63 -2.56
N ASP A 54 -7.82 4.50 -2.94
CA ASP A 54 -7.50 3.37 -2.04
C ASP A 54 -6.08 3.43 -1.43
N GLY A 55 -5.26 4.39 -1.86
CA GLY A 55 -3.89 4.58 -1.38
C GLY A 55 -2.87 3.61 -1.96
N THR A 56 -3.20 2.87 -3.02
CA THR A 56 -2.28 1.91 -3.65
C THR A 56 -1.38 2.50 -4.74
N LEU A 57 -1.66 3.73 -5.17
CA LEU A 57 -0.87 4.49 -6.15
C LEU A 57 -0.29 5.77 -5.52
N ASN A 58 0.70 6.36 -6.18
CA ASN A 58 1.37 7.59 -5.74
C ASN A 58 1.90 7.53 -4.29
N LEU A 59 2.66 6.49 -3.95
CA LEU A 59 3.20 6.30 -2.61
C LEU A 59 4.05 7.48 -2.13
N PHE A 60 4.82 8.11 -3.03
CA PHE A 60 5.65 9.27 -2.67
C PHE A 60 4.83 10.55 -2.50
N GLY A 61 3.76 10.73 -3.27
CA GLY A 61 2.78 11.79 -3.02
C GLY A 61 2.12 11.63 -1.67
N GLY A 62 1.68 10.42 -1.33
CA GLY A 62 1.13 10.10 -0.01
C GLY A 62 2.10 10.43 1.12
N LEU A 63 3.36 9.99 1.02
CA LEU A 63 4.39 10.30 2.01
C LEU A 63 4.66 11.80 2.14
N ARG A 64 4.81 12.53 1.02
CA ARG A 64 5.01 13.99 1.04
C ARG A 64 3.83 14.70 1.70
N THR A 65 2.60 14.30 1.38
CA THR A 65 1.39 14.86 2.00
C THR A 65 1.36 14.58 3.50
N SER A 66 1.68 13.36 3.94
CA SER A 66 1.76 13.04 5.38
C SER A 66 2.81 13.89 6.10
N MET A 67 3.99 14.07 5.51
CA MET A 67 5.05 14.92 6.06
C MET A 67 4.61 16.39 6.13
N ALA A 68 3.97 16.92 5.08
CA ALA A 68 3.47 18.29 5.05
C ALA A 68 2.38 18.53 6.10
N THR A 69 1.40 17.62 6.22
CA THR A 69 0.32 17.71 7.22
C THR A 69 0.82 17.71 8.65
N THR A 70 1.93 17.02 8.91
CA THR A 70 2.56 16.94 10.24
C THR A 70 3.65 17.98 10.46
N GLY A 71 3.94 18.84 9.47
CA GLY A 71 4.88 19.96 9.60
C GLY A 71 6.36 19.58 9.50
N TYR A 72 6.70 18.46 8.85
CA TYR A 72 8.07 17.97 8.74
C TYR A 72 8.63 18.06 7.31
N GLN A 73 9.86 18.55 7.18
CA GLN A 73 10.51 18.70 5.88
C GLN A 73 11.36 17.49 5.50
N THR A 74 11.97 16.82 6.48
CA THR A 74 12.86 15.68 6.26
C THR A 74 12.33 14.40 6.87
N LEU A 75 12.74 13.25 6.31
CA LEU A 75 12.42 11.94 6.86
C LEU A 75 12.93 11.77 8.29
N LYS A 76 14.05 12.45 8.63
CA LYS A 76 14.62 12.34 9.98
C LYS A 76 13.75 13.04 11.02
N GLU A 77 13.17 14.19 10.67
CA GLU A 77 12.25 14.90 11.56
C GLU A 77 10.90 14.19 11.62
N PHE A 78 10.42 13.64 10.50
CA PHE A 78 9.16 12.90 10.43
C PHE A 78 9.13 11.67 11.36
N GLN A 79 10.29 11.10 11.72
CA GLN A 79 10.39 10.05 12.75
C GLN A 79 9.92 10.49 14.14
N LYS A 80 9.75 11.81 14.38
CA LYS A 80 9.25 12.40 15.64
C LYS A 80 7.76 12.75 15.59
N ALA A 81 7.06 12.45 14.49
CA ALA A 81 5.63 12.71 14.39
C ALA A 81 4.86 12.03 15.52
N GLU A 82 3.91 12.76 16.11
CA GLU A 82 3.03 12.21 17.14
C GLU A 82 2.14 11.12 16.53
N VAL A 83 1.94 10.04 17.28
CA VAL A 83 1.14 8.89 16.86
C VAL A 83 -0.07 8.78 17.76
N MET A 84 -1.25 8.69 17.16
CA MET A 84 -2.51 8.40 17.84
C MET A 84 -2.92 6.95 17.58
N VAL A 85 -3.36 6.24 18.62
CA VAL A 85 -4.01 4.93 18.48
C VAL A 85 -5.52 5.15 18.41
N ALA A 86 -6.11 4.87 17.25
CA ALA A 86 -7.56 5.04 17.00
C ALA A 86 -8.20 3.71 16.57
N PRO A 87 -8.63 2.85 17.50
CA PRO A 87 -9.21 1.54 17.17
C PRO A 87 -10.46 1.62 16.29
N SER A 88 -11.25 2.69 16.42
CA SER A 88 -12.48 2.89 15.64
C SER A 88 -12.22 3.14 14.15
N LEU A 89 -11.02 3.54 13.74
CA LEU A 89 -10.70 3.88 12.35
C LEU A 89 -10.89 2.69 11.37
N GLN A 90 -10.85 1.45 11.88
CA GLN A 90 -11.15 0.26 11.09
C GLN A 90 -12.63 0.04 10.79
N THR A 91 -13.52 0.70 11.54
CA THR A 91 -14.99 0.50 11.45
C THR A 91 -15.72 1.78 11.07
N GLU A 92 -15.27 2.93 11.58
CA GLU A 92 -15.83 4.24 11.35
C GLU A 92 -15.74 4.61 9.85
N GLY A 93 -16.89 4.93 9.25
CA GLY A 93 -17.01 5.22 7.82
C GLY A 93 -16.79 4.02 6.87
N LYS A 94 -16.20 2.90 7.34
CA LYS A 94 -15.95 1.71 6.50
C LYS A 94 -17.22 0.97 6.10
N SER A 95 -18.28 1.04 6.92
CA SER A 95 -19.60 0.51 6.54
C SER A 95 -20.13 1.18 5.26
N LEU A 96 -20.01 2.50 5.16
CA LEU A 96 -20.42 3.28 3.99
C LEU A 96 -19.53 3.00 2.77
N GLN A 97 -18.21 2.88 2.98
CA GLN A 97 -17.28 2.54 1.89
C GLN A 97 -17.57 1.15 1.31
N ARG A 98 -17.84 0.16 2.16
CA ARG A 98 -18.18 -1.20 1.74
C ARG A 98 -19.54 -1.28 1.04
N SER A 99 -20.57 -0.61 1.56
CA SER A 99 -21.90 -0.65 0.94
C SER A 99 -21.93 -0.02 -0.46
N GLN A 100 -20.97 0.87 -0.74
CA GLN A 100 -20.84 1.55 -2.03
C GLN A 100 -19.71 1.00 -2.91
N GLY A 101 -18.87 0.10 -2.39
CA GLY A 101 -17.71 -0.44 -3.11
C GLY A 101 -16.70 0.63 -3.53
N VAL A 102 -16.38 1.57 -2.62
CA VAL A 102 -15.49 2.72 -2.89
C VAL A 102 -14.35 2.81 -1.87
N GLY A 103 -13.28 3.51 -2.23
CA GLY A 103 -12.13 3.71 -1.35
C GLY A 103 -11.47 2.39 -0.97
N MET A 104 -11.16 2.26 0.32
CA MET A 104 -10.54 1.05 0.88
C MET A 104 -11.57 -0.05 1.21
N GLY A 105 -12.84 0.13 0.85
CA GLY A 105 -13.92 -0.83 1.08
C GLY A 105 -14.30 -1.67 -0.15
N ARG A 106 -13.54 -1.57 -1.24
CA ARG A 106 -13.65 -2.45 -2.41
C ARG A 106 -13.23 -3.88 -2.11
#